data_AF-U5S9R9-F1
#
_entry.id   AF-U5S9R9-F1
#
_cell.length_a   1.000
_cell.length_b   1.000
_cell.length_c   1.000
_cell.angle_alpha   90.00
_cell.angle_beta   90.00
_cell.angle_gamma   90.00
#
_symmetry.space_group_name_H-M   'P 1'
#
loop_
_entity.id
_entity.type
_entity.pdbx_description
1 polymer ?
#
loop_
_entity_poly.entity_id
_entity_poly.type
_entity_poly.pdbx_seq_one_letter_code
_entity_poly.pdbx_strand_id
1 'polypeptide(L)'
;MNQGYVKDLTTEEQTELQSIANIIFVETIANGFYELKKVTAALPDKFPLGRIYSREMLGALLLDEHRYNILIETNDSKYLYQSSTVKIPEINLPE
;
A
#
# COMPACT_ATOMS: atom_id res chain seq x y z
N MET A 1 -0.18 2.59 10.85
CA MET A 1 -0.19 1.38 10.00
C MET A 1 -0.27 0.18 10.91
N ASN A 2 -1.25 -0.70 10.71
CA ASN A 2 -1.24 -1.99 11.39
C ASN A 2 -0.34 -2.91 10.56
N GLN A 3 0.79 -3.33 11.13
CA GLN A 3 1.68 -4.30 10.52
C GLN A 3 1.31 -5.69 11.03
N GLY A 4 1.10 -6.64 10.14
CA GLY A 4 0.86 -8.05 10.47
C GLY A 4 1.71 -8.96 9.59
N TYR A 5 2.13 -10.12 10.11
CA TYR A 5 2.80 -11.12 9.28
C TYR A 5 1.77 -11.90 8.45
N VAL A 6 2.08 -12.17 7.18
CA VAL A 6 1.25 -12.97 6.27
C VAL A 6 0.99 -14.36 6.86
N LYS A 7 1.96 -14.94 7.56
CA LYS A 7 1.86 -16.27 8.20
C LYS A 7 0.80 -16.35 9.31
N ASP A 8 0.39 -15.21 9.85
CA ASP A 8 -0.59 -15.14 10.94
C ASP A 8 -2.02 -15.02 10.38
N LEU A 9 -2.20 -14.94 9.06
CA LEU A 9 -3.49 -14.83 8.37
C LEU A 9 -3.81 -16.11 7.58
N THR A 10 -5.02 -16.61 7.76
CA THR A 10 -5.62 -17.65 6.92
C THR A 10 -5.81 -17.16 5.48
N THR A 11 -5.97 -18.10 4.53
CA THR A 11 -6.24 -17.76 3.12
C THR A 11 -7.50 -16.91 2.98
N GLU A 12 -8.53 -17.20 3.77
CA GLU A 12 -9.78 -16.45 3.83
C GLU A 12 -9.54 -15.00 4.29
N GLU A 13 -8.82 -14.79 5.39
CA GLU A 13 -8.49 -13.45 5.91
C GLU A 13 -7.64 -12.64 4.93
N GLN A 14 -6.70 -13.28 4.22
CA GLN A 14 -5.92 -12.63 3.18
C GLN A 14 -6.80 -12.19 2.00
N THR A 15 -7.76 -13.04 1.61
CA THR A 15 -8.70 -12.73 0.52
C THR A 15 -9.62 -11.57 0.91
N GLU A 16 -10.11 -11.57 2.15
CA GLU A 16 -10.93 -10.47 2.69
C GLU A 16 -10.13 -9.16 2.71
N LEU A 17 -8.90 -9.18 3.21
CA LEU A 17 -8.01 -8.02 3.24
C LEU A 17 -7.73 -7.45 1.83
N GLN A 18 -7.48 -8.32 0.84
CA GLN A 18 -7.32 -7.91 -0.55
C GLN A 18 -8.62 -7.40 -1.19
N SER A 19 -9.78 -7.85 -0.70
CA SER A 19 -11.08 -7.41 -1.21
C SER A 19 -11.45 -5.99 -0.78
N ILE A 20 -11.01 -5.57 0.41
CA ILE A 20 -11.27 -4.24 0.96
C ILE A 20 -10.26 -3.18 0.50
N ALA A 21 -9.14 -3.61 -0.08
CA ALA A 21 -8.10 -2.71 -0.61
C ALA A 21 -8.52 -2.07 -1.94
N ASN A 22 -8.33 -0.77 -2.05
CA ASN A 22 -8.50 -0.01 -3.29
C ASN A 22 -7.29 -0.19 -4.23
N ILE A 23 -6.11 -0.30 -3.64
CA ILE A 23 -4.83 -0.37 -4.33
C ILE A 23 -3.98 -1.45 -3.66
N ILE A 24 -3.40 -2.36 -4.46
CA ILE A 24 -2.52 -3.42 -3.97
C ILE A 24 -1.16 -3.31 -4.64
N PHE A 25 -0.11 -3.20 -3.84
CA PHE A 25 1.29 -3.20 -4.27
C PHE A 25 2.01 -4.46 -3.79
N VAL A 26 2.97 -4.93 -4.59
CA VAL A 26 3.88 -6.02 -4.24
C VAL A 26 5.29 -5.49 -4.22
N GLU A 27 6.01 -5.69 -3.13
CA GLU A 27 7.44 -5.41 -3.08
C GLU A 27 8.17 -6.35 -4.05
N THR A 28 8.97 -5.78 -4.95
CA THR A 28 9.76 -6.55 -5.91
C THR A 28 11.14 -6.85 -5.33
N ILE A 29 11.89 -7.76 -5.96
CA ILE A 29 13.15 -8.39 -5.50
C ILE A 29 14.23 -7.40 -4.99
N ALA A 30 14.09 -6.09 -5.26
CA ALA A 30 14.91 -5.04 -4.70
C ALA A 30 14.18 -4.27 -3.57
N ASN A 31 14.78 -4.24 -2.37
CA ASN A 31 14.35 -3.68 -1.07
C ASN A 31 13.92 -2.18 -1.04
N GLY A 32 13.14 -1.73 -2.01
CA GLY A 32 12.70 -0.34 -2.16
C GLY A 32 11.83 -0.09 -3.37
N PHE A 33 11.46 -1.13 -4.13
CA PHE A 33 10.64 -1.01 -5.33
C PHE A 33 9.38 -1.84 -5.22
N TYR A 34 8.26 -1.29 -5.68
CA TYR A 34 6.94 -1.87 -5.52
C TYR A 34 6.20 -1.89 -6.86
N GLU A 35 5.70 -3.04 -7.26
CA GLU A 35 4.87 -3.19 -8.44
C GLU A 35 3.39 -3.03 -8.07
N LEU A 36 2.65 -2.27 -8.87
CA LEU A 36 1.22 -2.16 -8.71
C LEU A 36 0.50 -3.39 -9.29
N LYS A 37 -0.05 -4.22 -8.41
CA LYS A 37 -0.72 -5.48 -8.75
C LYS A 37 -2.20 -5.30 -9.08
N LYS A 38 -2.91 -4.45 -8.34
CA LYS A 38 -4.36 -4.28 -8.47
C LYS A 38 -4.81 -2.86 -8.15
N VAL A 39 -5.81 -2.39 -8.90
CA VAL A 39 -6.51 -1.13 -8.69
C VAL A 39 -8.00 -1.37 -8.86
N THR A 40 -8.80 -0.95 -7.88
CA THR A 40 -10.26 -1.06 -7.92
C THR A 40 -10.96 0.30 -7.78
N ALA A 41 -10.19 1.38 -7.61
CA ALA A 41 -10.68 2.76 -7.51
C ALA A 41 -10.12 3.64 -8.64
N ALA A 42 -10.76 4.79 -8.87
CA ALA A 42 -10.21 5.80 -9.77
C ALA A 42 -8.96 6.43 -9.14
N LEU A 43 -7.84 6.34 -9.85
CA LEU A 43 -6.58 6.96 -9.46
C LEU A 43 -6.49 8.39 -10.01
N PRO A 44 -5.67 9.27 -9.40
CA PRO A 44 -5.42 10.59 -9.93
C PRO A 44 -4.81 10.50 -11.33
N ASP A 45 -5.06 11.52 -12.16
CA ASP A 45 -4.44 11.64 -13.47
C ASP A 45 -2.91 11.56 -13.32
N LYS A 46 -2.26 10.73 -14.15
CA LYS A 46 -0.81 10.42 -14.16
C LYS A 46 -0.35 9.27 -13.25
N PHE A 47 -1.22 8.43 -12.69
CA PHE A 47 -0.78 7.20 -12.01
C PHE A 47 -0.70 6.00 -12.98
N PRO A 48 0.49 5.59 -13.47
CA PRO A 48 0.62 4.60 -14.53
C PRO A 48 0.47 3.15 -14.05
N LEU A 49 -0.52 2.42 -14.56
CA LEU A 49 -0.70 1.00 -14.23
C LEU A 49 0.50 0.13 -14.67
N GLY A 50 0.74 -0.97 -13.95
CA GLY A 50 1.76 -1.97 -14.31
C GLY A 50 3.21 -1.45 -14.25
N ARG A 51 3.47 -0.41 -13.45
CA ARG A 51 4.81 0.12 -13.24
C ARG A 51 5.39 -0.27 -11.89
N ILE A 52 6.72 -0.27 -11.88
CA ILE A 52 7.53 -0.33 -10.67
C ILE A 52 7.65 1.08 -10.11
N TYR A 53 7.27 1.23 -8.85
CA TYR A 53 7.28 2.46 -8.08
C TYR A 53 8.41 2.43 -7.07
N SER A 54 9.05 3.58 -6.84
CA SER A 54 10.02 3.72 -5.76
C SER A 54 9.33 3.86 -4.40
N ARG A 55 10.08 3.64 -3.32
CA ARG A 55 9.60 3.84 -1.95
C ARG A 55 9.12 5.29 -1.71
N GLU A 56 9.78 6.28 -2.31
CA GLU A 56 9.39 7.69 -2.20
C GLU A 56 8.02 7.94 -2.83
N MET A 57 7.75 7.36 -4.00
CA MET A 57 6.45 7.50 -4.67
C MET A 57 5.33 6.82 -3.88
N LEU A 58 5.60 5.64 -3.29
CA LEU A 58 4.65 5.04 -2.36
C LEU A 58 4.43 5.90 -1.11
N GLY A 59 5.50 6.46 -0.54
CA GLY A 59 5.40 7.39 0.59
C GLY A 59 4.49 8.58 0.27
N ALA A 60 4.66 9.19 -0.91
CA ALA A 60 3.80 10.26 -1.38
C ALA A 60 2.34 9.81 -1.52
N LEU A 61 2.08 8.61 -2.05
CA LEU A 61 0.72 8.08 -2.18
C LEU A 61 0.06 7.76 -0.83
N LEU A 62 0.83 7.24 0.13
CA LEU A 62 0.34 6.96 1.50
C LEU A 62 -0.01 8.25 2.25
N LEU A 63 0.67 9.36 1.91
CA LEU A 63 0.44 10.70 2.46
C LEU A 63 -0.58 11.51 1.65
N ASP A 64 -1.09 10.97 0.55
CA ASP A 64 -1.98 11.68 -0.35
C ASP A 64 -3.35 11.97 0.30
N GLU A 65 -3.95 13.13 0.01
CA GLU A 65 -5.24 13.53 0.57
C GLU A 65 -6.41 12.68 0.06
N HIS A 66 -6.25 12.04 -1.11
CA HIS A 66 -7.21 11.10 -1.65
C HIS A 66 -7.16 9.82 -0.79
N ARG A 67 -8.27 9.57 -0.11
CA ARG A 67 -8.40 8.51 0.88
C ARG A 67 -8.48 7.14 0.22
N TYR A 68 -7.35 6.45 0.07
CA TYR A 68 -7.29 5.08 -0.46
C TYR A 68 -7.02 4.04 0.64
N ASN A 69 -7.72 2.91 0.57
CA ASN A 69 -7.30 1.69 1.25
C ASN A 69 -6.13 1.07 0.48
N ILE A 70 -4.93 1.13 1.02
CA ILE A 70 -3.71 0.63 0.36
C ILE A 70 -3.23 -0.61 1.10
N LEU A 71 -2.97 -1.68 0.34
CA LEU A 71 -2.34 -2.91 0.82
C LEU A 71 -0.99 -3.09 0.13
N ILE A 72 0.07 -3.32 0.92
CA ILE A 72 1.40 -3.64 0.41
C ILE A 72 1.75 -5.06 0.88
N GLU A 73 2.01 -5.94 -0.08
CA GLU A 73 2.52 -7.29 0.13
C GLU A 73 4.05 -7.23 0.05
N THR A 74 4.77 -7.48 1.15
CA THR A 74 6.23 -7.40 1.19
C THR A 74 6.89 -8.76 0.99
N ASN A 75 8.13 -8.78 0.48
CA ASN A 75 8.85 -10.02 0.22
C ASN A 75 9.22 -10.76 1.51
N ASP A 76 9.34 -10.04 2.63
CA ASP A 76 9.51 -10.63 3.97
C ASP A 76 8.21 -11.18 4.56
N SER A 77 7.20 -11.41 3.72
CA SER A 77 5.91 -12.00 4.08
C SER A 77 5.19 -11.18 5.16
N LYS A 78 5.14 -9.86 4.98
CA LYS A 78 4.27 -8.97 5.77
C LYS A 78 3.22 -8.32 4.88
N TYR A 79 2.12 -7.95 5.50
CA TYR A 79 1.16 -7.02 4.91
C TYR A 79 1.24 -5.68 5.64
N LEU A 80 1.35 -4.61 4.87
CA LEU A 80 1.13 -3.25 5.37
C LEU A 80 -0.22 -2.78 4.84
N TYR A 81 -1.17 -2.59 5.74
CA TYR A 81 -2.48 -2.06 5.39
C TYR A 81 -2.65 -0.63 5.94
N GLN A 82 -3.05 0.28 5.05
CA GLN A 82 -3.47 1.62 5.40
C GLN A 82 -4.92 1.80 4.98
N SER A 83 -5.79 2.04 5.97
CA SER A 83 -7.18 2.40 5.73
C SER A 83 -7.30 3.87 5.29
N SER A 84 -8.20 4.11 4.33
CA SER A 84 -8.68 5.42 3.88
C SER A 84 -9.17 6.33 5.01
N THR A 85 -9.55 5.77 6.16
CA THR A 85 -10.02 6.51 7.34
C THR A 85 -8.90 7.00 8.25
N VAL A 86 -7.67 6.51 8.07
CA VAL A 86 -6.52 6.90 8.89
C VAL A 86 -5.80 8.04 8.19
N LYS A 87 -5.94 9.27 8.72
CA LYS A 87 -5.03 10.37 8.38
C LYS A 87 -3.64 10.02 8.92
N ILE A 88 -2.62 10.01 8.07
CA ILE A 88 -1.24 10.05 8.56
C ILE A 88 -1.04 11.42 9.21
N PRO A 89 -0.66 11.49 10.49
CA PRO A 89 -0.40 12.77 11.13
C PRO A 89 0.76 13.46 10.40
N GLU A 90 0.58 14.73 10.05
CA GLU A 90 1.65 15.59 9.54
C GLU A 90 2.76 15.65 10.60
N ILE A 91 3.94 15.14 10.26
CA ILE A 91 5.12 15.29 11.11
C ILE A 91 5.73 16.65 10.74
N ASN A 92 5.53 17.64 11.61
CA ASN A 92 6.35 18.86 11.55
C ASN A 92 7.77 18.48 11.95
N LEU A 93 8.63 18.23 10.96
CA LEU A 93 10.06 18.14 11.19
C LEU A 93 10.60 19.55 11.46
N PRO A 94 11.40 19.77 12.51
CA PRO A 94 12.09 21.04 12.69
C PRO A 94 13.10 21.25 11.55
N GLU A 95 13.16 22.49 11.04
CA GLU A 95 14.11 22.94 10.00
C GLU A 95 15.58 22.70 10.35
#